data_AF-M0ZQ73-F1
#
_entry.id   AF-M0ZQ73-F1
#
_cell.length_a   1.000
_cell.length_b   1.000
_cell.length_c   1.000
_cell.angle_alpha   90.00
_cell.angle_beta   90.00
_cell.angle_gamma   90.00
#
_symmetry.space_group_name_H-M   'P 1'
#
loop_
_entity.id
_entity.type
_entity.pdbx_description
1 polymer ?
#
loop_
_entity_poly.entity_id
_entity_poly.type
_entity_poly.pdbx_seq_one_letter_code
_entity_poly.pdbx_strand_id
1 'polypeptide(L)'
;MDKDIKSLEKLDCSCSGTTTVVAIRQDDDLIIANLGDSRAILGRKTEEGIIEAVQLTTDLKPSLPSEAERIRNCDGRVLALKEEPHIQRVWLPHEDVPGLAMSRAFGDFMLKNYGIISKPDVSYHHISPNDQFLVLATDGVWDVLSNDQVISIVCATNNAAAAAEAVVQASLDAWKQKFPNSKRDDSTVICLFLQ
;
A
#
# COMPACT_ATOMS: atom_id res chain seq x y z
N MET A 1 8.72 15.87 6.64
CA MET A 1 7.28 15.66 6.39
C MET A 1 6.43 15.81 7.65
N ASP A 2 6.38 14.88 8.62
CA ASP A 2 5.47 15.03 9.78
C ASP A 2 5.70 16.30 10.61
N LYS A 3 6.96 16.73 10.79
CA LYS A 3 7.28 18.01 11.45
C LYS A 3 6.70 19.20 10.68
N ASP A 4 6.78 19.14 9.35
CA ASP A 4 6.28 20.18 8.46
C ASP A 4 4.74 20.19 8.49
N ILE A 5 4.09 19.02 8.45
CA ILE A 5 2.64 18.89 8.59
C ILE A 5 2.16 19.44 9.93
N LYS A 6 2.84 19.14 11.05
CA LYS A 6 2.50 19.70 12.37
C LYS A 6 2.61 21.22 12.45
N SER A 7 3.45 21.84 11.60
CA SER A 7 3.62 23.29 11.57
C SER A 7 2.48 24.01 10.83
N LEU A 8 1.60 23.28 10.13
CA LEU A 8 0.47 23.84 9.42
C LEU A 8 -0.72 24.06 10.37
N GLU A 9 -0.79 25.25 10.98
CA GLU A 9 -1.78 25.61 12.02
C GLU A 9 -3.26 25.46 11.59
N LYS A 10 -3.55 25.43 10.28
CA LYS A 10 -4.91 25.35 9.72
C LYS A 10 -5.34 23.93 9.33
N LEU A 11 -4.50 22.91 9.54
CA LEU A 11 -4.75 21.55 9.10
C LEU A 11 -4.83 20.60 10.30
N ASP A 12 -6.02 20.06 10.56
CA ASP A 12 -6.20 19.01 11.58
C ASP A 12 -5.85 17.63 10.99
N CYS A 13 -4.67 17.14 11.33
CA CYS A 13 -4.20 15.79 10.99
C CYS A 13 -4.18 14.85 12.20
N SER A 14 -5.04 15.08 13.19
CA SER A 14 -5.14 14.20 14.37
C SER A 14 -5.56 12.79 13.98
N CYS A 15 -6.60 12.67 13.15
CA CYS A 15 -7.12 11.40 12.60
C CYS A 15 -7.03 11.33 11.06
N SER A 16 -6.33 12.28 10.45
CA SER A 16 -6.10 12.29 9.00
C SER A 16 -4.64 11.96 8.75
N GLY A 17 -4.41 11.00 7.87
CA GLY A 17 -3.11 10.57 7.44
C GLY A 17 -3.14 10.02 6.03
N THR A 18 -1.97 9.62 5.56
CA THR A 18 -1.83 9.07 4.20
C THR A 18 -0.70 8.04 4.14
N THR A 19 -0.92 7.03 3.31
CA THR A 19 0.12 6.10 2.87
C THR A 19 1.07 6.79 1.90
N THR A 20 2.18 6.14 1.58
CA THR A 20 2.94 6.47 0.39
C THR A 20 3.63 5.24 -0.14
N VAL A 21 3.63 5.07 -1.45
CA VAL A 21 4.57 4.18 -2.14
C VAL A 21 5.22 5.00 -3.25
N VAL A 22 6.53 5.12 -3.19
CA VAL A 22 7.30 5.97 -4.11
C VAL A 22 8.38 5.13 -4.74
N ALA A 23 8.54 5.27 -6.06
CA ALA A 23 9.65 4.70 -6.80
C ALA A 23 10.51 5.82 -7.39
N ILE A 24 11.81 5.77 -7.11
CA ILE A 24 12.81 6.67 -7.66
C ILE A 24 13.69 5.82 -8.58
N ARG A 25 13.69 6.15 -9.87
CA ARG A 25 14.57 5.53 -10.86
C ARG A 25 15.74 6.45 -11.16
N GLN A 26 16.95 5.95 -11.03
CA GLN A 26 18.18 6.58 -11.47
C GLN A 26 18.92 5.57 -12.36
N ASP A 27 18.92 5.80 -13.67
CA ASP A 27 19.42 4.82 -14.66
C ASP A 27 18.74 3.45 -14.49
N ASP A 28 19.51 2.41 -14.18
CA ASP A 28 19.03 1.04 -13.91
C ASP A 28 18.80 0.77 -12.41
N ASP A 29 19.01 1.76 -11.55
CA ASP A 29 18.75 1.64 -10.12
C ASP A 29 17.33 2.11 -9.77
N LEU A 30 16.59 1.22 -9.09
CA LEU A 30 15.25 1.51 -8.60
C LEU A 30 15.25 1.48 -7.07
N ILE A 31 14.94 2.62 -6.46
CA ILE A 31 14.75 2.77 -5.01
C ILE A 31 13.25 2.88 -4.74
N ILE A 32 12.71 2.01 -3.89
CA ILE A 32 11.30 2.00 -3.54
C ILE A 32 11.16 2.29 -2.06
N ALA A 33 10.34 3.29 -1.71
CA ALA A 33 10.03 3.63 -0.33
C ALA A 33 8.53 3.44 -0.09
N ASN A 34 8.18 2.57 0.87
CA ASN A 34 6.79 2.30 1.27
C ASN A 34 6.52 2.78 2.70
N LEU A 35 5.37 3.41 2.90
CA LEU A 35 4.81 3.81 4.18
C LEU A 35 3.32 3.49 4.17
N GLY A 36 2.93 2.44 4.90
CA GLY A 36 1.54 1.97 4.93
C GLY A 36 1.34 0.76 4.02
N ASP A 37 0.16 0.63 3.45
CA ASP A 37 -0.35 -0.57 2.79
C ASP A 37 -0.69 -0.38 1.30
N SER A 38 -0.27 0.74 0.72
CA SER A 38 -0.03 0.78 -0.71
C SER A 38 1.15 -0.12 -1.08
N ARG A 39 1.21 -0.60 -2.32
CA ARG A 39 2.18 -1.63 -2.72
C ARG A 39 2.78 -1.35 -4.09
N ALA A 40 4.05 -1.72 -4.24
CA ALA A 40 4.77 -1.80 -5.50
C ALA A 40 5.00 -3.25 -5.91
N ILE A 41 4.69 -3.58 -7.17
CA ILE A 41 5.03 -4.88 -7.78
C ILE A 41 5.74 -4.68 -9.12
N LEU A 42 6.58 -5.63 -9.48
CA LEU A 42 7.34 -5.68 -10.72
C LEU A 42 6.86 -6.84 -11.58
N GLY A 43 6.52 -6.58 -12.84
CA GLY A 43 6.32 -7.62 -13.84
C GLY A 43 7.68 -8.07 -14.38
N ARG A 44 8.13 -9.27 -14.01
CA ARG A 44 9.43 -9.82 -14.42
C ARG A 44 9.23 -11.03 -15.32
N LYS A 45 9.90 -11.03 -16.47
CA LYS A 45 9.92 -12.14 -17.42
C LYS A 45 10.85 -13.25 -16.92
N THR A 46 10.35 -14.46 -16.84
CA THR A 46 11.12 -15.67 -16.52
C THR A 46 11.87 -16.19 -17.75
N GLU A 47 12.74 -17.19 -17.56
CA GLU A 47 13.47 -17.83 -18.65
C GLU A 47 12.53 -18.52 -19.65
N GLU A 48 11.38 -19.01 -19.19
CA GLU A 48 10.31 -19.61 -19.98
C GLU A 48 9.48 -18.56 -20.77
N GLY A 49 9.78 -17.27 -20.55
CA GLY A 49 9.11 -16.16 -21.21
C GLY A 49 7.77 -15.76 -20.60
N ILE A 50 7.42 -16.31 -19.44
CA ILE A 50 6.23 -15.96 -18.66
C ILE A 50 6.52 -14.71 -17.84
N ILE A 51 5.54 -13.79 -17.71
CA ILE A 51 5.70 -12.62 -16.84
C ILE A 51 5.07 -12.93 -15.48
N GLU A 52 5.89 -12.89 -14.44
CA GLU A 52 5.49 -13.15 -13.06
C GLU A 52 5.50 -11.86 -12.22
N ALA A 53 4.71 -11.85 -11.14
CA ALA A 53 4.67 -10.74 -10.21
C ALA A 53 5.74 -10.89 -9.13
N VAL A 54 6.64 -9.91 -9.05
CA VAL A 54 7.61 -9.79 -7.95
C VAL A 54 7.21 -8.61 -7.07
N GLN A 55 6.79 -8.89 -5.84
CA GLN A 55 6.42 -7.83 -4.90
C GLN A 55 7.67 -7.14 -4.34
N LEU A 56 7.76 -5.82 -4.51
CA LEU A 56 8.94 -5.02 -4.14
C LEU A 56 8.84 -4.39 -2.75
N THR A 57 7.64 -4.34 -2.18
CA THR A 57 7.35 -3.71 -0.88
C THR A 57 6.52 -4.63 0.00
N THR A 58 6.72 -4.55 1.32
CA THR A 58 5.83 -5.21 2.27
C THR A 58 4.74 -4.23 2.71
N ASP A 59 3.48 -4.66 2.68
CA ASP A 59 2.35 -3.86 3.19
C ASP A 59 2.47 -3.77 4.71
N LEU A 60 2.65 -2.55 5.22
CA LEU A 60 2.93 -2.31 6.64
C LEU A 60 1.63 -2.32 7.45
N LYS A 61 0.98 -3.48 7.51
CA LYS A 61 -0.26 -3.71 8.27
C LYS A 61 0.03 -3.97 9.76
N PRO A 62 -0.91 -3.66 10.68
CA PRO A 62 -0.75 -3.93 12.11
C PRO A 62 -0.64 -5.41 12.47
N SER A 63 -1.02 -6.31 11.55
CA SER A 63 -0.88 -7.76 11.71
C SER A 63 0.57 -8.27 11.59
N LEU A 64 1.48 -7.48 11.02
CA LEU A 64 2.89 -7.86 10.93
C LEU A 64 3.51 -7.96 12.34
N PRO A 65 4.21 -9.05 12.69
CA PRO A 65 4.71 -9.26 14.04
C PRO A 65 5.56 -8.10 14.58
N SER A 66 6.50 -7.58 13.77
CA SER A 66 7.38 -6.48 14.15
C SER A 66 6.63 -5.15 14.35
N GLU A 67 5.62 -4.89 13.52
CA GLU A 67 4.79 -3.69 13.64
C GLU A 67 3.87 -3.78 14.86
N ALA A 68 3.25 -4.94 15.07
CA ALA A 68 2.39 -5.21 16.21
C ALA A 68 3.13 -5.12 17.55
N GLU A 69 4.34 -5.66 17.61
CA GLU A 69 5.23 -5.57 18.77
C GLU A 69 5.57 -4.11 19.08
N ARG A 70 5.98 -3.32 18.07
CA ARG A 70 6.24 -1.89 18.25
C ARG A 70 5.02 -1.16 18.80
N ILE A 71 3.84 -1.41 18.24
CA ILE A 71 2.59 -0.76 18.66
C ILE A 71 2.28 -1.07 20.13
N ARG A 72 2.34 -2.34 20.52
CA ARG A 72 2.08 -2.75 21.91
C ARG A 72 3.12 -2.22 22.90
N ASN A 73 4.39 -2.14 22.49
CA ASN A 73 5.46 -1.56 23.31
C ASN A 73 5.31 -0.03 23.50
N CYS A 74 4.46 0.61 22.71
CA CYS A 74 4.08 2.02 22.86
C CYS A 74 2.67 2.18 23.45
N ASP A 75 2.15 1.18 24.17
CA ASP A 75 0.81 1.12 24.76
C ASP A 75 -0.36 1.19 23.75
N GLY A 76 -0.07 1.17 22.44
CA GLY A 76 -1.08 1.07 21.40
C GLY A 76 -1.73 -0.32 21.37
N ARG A 77 -3.00 -0.37 20.94
CA ARG A 77 -3.75 -1.62 20.81
C ARG A 77 -3.78 -2.08 19.36
N VAL A 78 -3.57 -3.38 19.14
CA VAL A 78 -3.74 -4.04 17.84
C VAL A 78 -4.84 -5.07 17.94
N LEU A 79 -6.00 -4.77 17.36
CA LEU A 79 -7.22 -5.58 17.45
C LEU A 79 -8.05 -5.43 16.18
N ALA A 80 -8.78 -6.48 15.81
CA ALA A 80 -9.77 -6.43 14.73
C ALA A 80 -11.16 -6.07 15.27
N LEU A 81 -12.02 -5.53 14.39
CA LEU A 81 -13.45 -5.41 14.65
C LEU A 81 -14.12 -6.79 14.63
N LYS A 82 -15.25 -6.94 15.33
CA LYS A 82 -15.98 -8.22 15.36
C LYS A 82 -16.51 -8.59 13.98
N GLU A 83 -16.91 -7.59 13.21
CA GLU A 83 -17.46 -7.69 11.86
C GLU A 83 -16.36 -7.94 10.82
N GLU A 84 -15.11 -7.58 11.13
CA GLU A 84 -13.94 -7.69 10.23
C GLU A 84 -12.76 -8.40 10.92
N PRO A 85 -12.90 -9.67 11.35
CA PRO A 85 -11.90 -10.35 12.19
C PRO A 85 -10.52 -10.50 11.52
N HIS A 86 -10.47 -10.37 10.19
CA HIS A 86 -9.24 -10.50 9.40
C HIS A 86 -8.47 -9.17 9.27
N ILE A 87 -9.05 -8.04 9.65
CA ILE A 87 -8.44 -6.72 9.50
C ILE A 87 -7.99 -6.21 10.87
N GLN A 88 -6.69 -6.33 11.14
CA GLN A 88 -6.09 -5.78 12.35
C GLN A 88 -5.97 -4.25 12.24
N ARG A 89 -6.43 -3.55 13.27
CA ARG A 89 -6.42 -2.08 13.35
C ARG A 89 -5.68 -1.61 14.59
N VAL A 90 -5.15 -0.38 14.51
CA VAL A 90 -4.49 0.31 15.62
C VAL A 90 -5.46 1.25 16.32
N TRP A 91 -5.50 1.15 17.65
CA TRP A 91 -6.40 1.90 18.52
C TRP A 91 -5.62 2.57 19.67
N LEU A 92 -6.20 3.62 20.23
CA LEU A 92 -5.73 4.21 21.48
C LEU A 92 -5.80 3.18 22.64
N PRO A 93 -5.00 3.36 23.72
CA PRO A 93 -4.92 2.39 24.82
C PRO A 93 -6.28 2.10 25.50
N HIS A 94 -7.13 3.12 25.62
CA HIS A 94 -8.37 3.06 26.39
C HIS A 94 -9.63 3.39 25.59
N GLU A 95 -9.49 3.62 24.28
CA GLU A 95 -10.58 4.06 23.41
C GLU A 95 -10.51 3.34 22.07
N ASP A 96 -11.69 3.01 21.52
CA ASP A 96 -11.81 2.37 20.20
C ASP A 96 -11.81 3.45 19.09
N VAL A 97 -10.77 4.28 19.09
CA VAL A 97 -10.52 5.34 18.09
C VAL A 97 -9.02 5.42 17.78
N PRO A 98 -8.60 5.79 16.56
CA PRO A 98 -9.40 5.92 15.34
C PRO A 98 -9.64 4.59 14.59
N GLY A 99 -8.88 3.52 14.88
CA GLY A 99 -9.02 2.25 14.16
C GLY A 99 -8.27 2.20 12.83
N LEU A 100 -7.00 2.60 12.84
CA LEU A 100 -6.16 2.69 11.64
C LEU A 100 -5.75 1.30 11.13
N ALA A 101 -6.03 0.99 9.85
CA ALA A 101 -5.78 -0.34 9.25
C ALA A 101 -4.33 -0.56 8.77
N MET A 102 -3.45 0.41 9.01
CA MET A 102 -2.02 0.41 8.68
C MET A 102 -1.19 0.81 9.90
N SER A 103 0.08 0.44 9.91
CA SER A 103 0.99 0.64 11.06
C SER A 103 1.99 1.79 10.87
N ARG A 104 2.07 2.34 9.65
CA ARG A 104 2.90 3.49 9.31
C ARG A 104 2.16 4.41 8.36
N ALA A 105 2.22 5.71 8.60
CA ALA A 105 1.54 6.73 7.81
C ALA A 105 2.19 8.10 8.06
N PHE A 106 2.00 9.06 7.16
CA PHE A 106 2.12 10.48 7.51
C PHE A 106 0.83 10.95 8.17
N GLY A 107 0.87 11.98 9.02
CA GLY A 107 -0.33 12.43 9.75
C GLY A 107 -0.72 11.48 10.87
N ASP A 108 -2.00 11.20 11.10
CA ASP A 108 -2.50 10.32 12.18
C ASP A 108 -1.89 10.64 13.56
N PHE A 109 -1.81 11.92 13.90
CA PHE A 109 -1.06 12.39 15.07
C PHE A 109 -1.57 11.83 16.39
N MET A 110 -2.84 11.42 16.48
CA MET A 110 -3.36 10.74 17.67
C MET A 110 -2.62 9.45 17.99
N LEU A 111 -2.15 8.72 16.97
CA LEU A 111 -1.53 7.41 17.14
C LEU A 111 0.00 7.43 17.13
N LYS A 112 0.64 8.59 16.92
CA LYS A 112 2.12 8.68 16.82
C LYS A 112 2.85 8.29 18.09
N ASN A 113 2.26 8.58 19.25
CA ASN A 113 2.81 8.16 20.55
C ASN A 113 2.49 6.70 20.87
N TYR A 114 1.66 6.04 20.04
CA TYR A 114 1.16 4.69 20.25
C TYR A 114 1.62 3.73 19.13
N GLY A 115 2.81 3.99 18.59
CA GLY A 115 3.53 3.09 17.69
C GLY A 115 3.29 3.30 16.20
N ILE A 116 2.47 4.25 15.79
CA ILE A 116 2.45 4.69 14.38
C ILE A 116 3.66 5.57 14.11
N ILE A 117 4.38 5.30 13.03
CA ILE A 117 5.58 6.03 12.64
C ILE A 117 5.51 6.48 11.18
N SER A 118 6.24 7.53 10.83
CA SER A 118 6.38 8.04 9.45
C SER A 118 7.72 7.66 8.81
N LYS A 119 8.36 6.61 9.32
CA LYS A 119 9.61 6.07 8.74
C LYS A 119 9.26 5.03 7.65
N PRO A 120 9.55 5.31 6.37
CA PRO A 120 9.28 4.35 5.32
C PRO A 120 10.20 3.12 5.45
N ASP A 121 9.72 2.00 4.95
CA ASP A 121 10.58 0.87 4.60
C ASP A 121 11.13 1.10 3.18
N VAL A 122 12.44 0.91 3.01
CA VAL A 122 13.13 1.25 1.76
C VAL A 122 13.79 0.01 1.20
N SER A 123 13.42 -0.35 -0.03
CA SER A 123 14.03 -1.44 -0.79
C SER A 123 14.75 -0.89 -2.03
N TYR A 124 15.70 -1.67 -2.51
CA TYR A 124 16.48 -1.37 -3.70
C TYR A 124 16.41 -2.55 -4.66
N HIS A 125 16.24 -2.25 -5.94
CA HIS A 125 16.20 -3.23 -7.03
C HIS A 125 17.02 -2.71 -8.20
N HIS A 126 17.89 -3.55 -8.75
CA HIS A 126 18.60 -3.24 -9.98
C HIS A 126 17.82 -3.79 -11.18
N ILE A 127 17.40 -2.89 -12.06
CA ILE A 127 16.61 -3.18 -13.24
C ILE A 127 17.43 -4.05 -14.19
N SER A 128 16.81 -5.14 -14.63
CA SER A 128 17.37 -6.06 -15.61
C SER A 128 16.53 -6.07 -16.90
N PRO A 129 17.06 -6.57 -18.02
CA PRO A 129 16.28 -6.72 -19.26
C PRO A 129 15.05 -7.65 -19.13
N ASN A 130 14.96 -8.42 -18.06
CA ASN A 130 13.80 -9.25 -17.76
C ASN A 130 12.67 -8.45 -17.08
N ASP A 131 12.97 -7.30 -16.49
CA ASP A 131 11.97 -6.47 -15.82
C ASP A 131 11.21 -5.65 -16.87
N GLN A 132 9.91 -5.90 -16.99
CA GLN A 132 9.08 -5.38 -18.07
C GLN A 132 8.40 -4.06 -17.66
N PHE A 133 7.79 -4.05 -16.47
CA PHE A 133 7.04 -2.90 -15.98
C PHE A 133 6.91 -2.92 -14.45
N LEU A 134 6.71 -1.75 -13.87
CA LEU A 134 6.43 -1.51 -12.46
C LEU A 134 4.97 -1.06 -12.30
N VAL A 135 4.29 -1.56 -11.27
CA VAL A 135 2.95 -1.13 -10.87
C VAL A 135 2.99 -0.64 -9.43
N LEU A 136 2.51 0.59 -9.20
CA LEU A 136 2.24 1.15 -7.88
C LEU A 136 0.74 1.32 -7.73
N ALA A 137 0.13 0.85 -6.64
CA ALA A 137 -1.28 1.08 -6.40
C ALA A 137 -1.64 1.18 -4.92
N THR A 138 -2.80 1.78 -4.65
CA THR A 138 -3.44 1.80 -3.32
C THR A 138 -4.09 0.45 -2.98
N ASP A 139 -4.39 0.24 -1.71
CA ASP A 139 -5.09 -0.95 -1.18
C ASP A 139 -6.50 -1.13 -1.76
N GLY A 140 -7.16 -0.06 -2.22
CA GLY A 140 -8.35 -0.17 -3.06
C GLY A 140 -8.19 -1.10 -4.28
N VAL A 141 -6.96 -1.37 -4.74
CA VAL A 141 -6.66 -2.42 -5.71
C VAL A 141 -6.30 -3.74 -5.02
N TRP A 142 -5.35 -3.71 -4.07
CA TRP A 142 -4.74 -4.91 -3.48
C TRP A 142 -5.67 -5.71 -2.57
N ASP A 143 -6.70 -5.08 -2.00
CA ASP A 143 -7.71 -5.75 -1.18
C ASP A 143 -8.64 -6.63 -2.02
N VAL A 144 -8.74 -6.36 -3.33
CA VAL A 144 -9.65 -7.07 -4.23
C VAL A 144 -8.98 -7.80 -5.38
N LEU A 145 -7.74 -7.46 -5.75
CA LEU A 145 -6.96 -8.13 -6.79
C LEU A 145 -5.64 -8.67 -6.24
N SER A 146 -5.28 -9.89 -6.63
CA SER A 146 -3.96 -10.44 -6.35
C SER A 146 -2.90 -9.85 -7.28
N ASN A 147 -1.62 -9.98 -6.90
CA ASN A 147 -0.50 -9.55 -7.73
C ASN A 147 -0.55 -10.18 -9.15
N ASP A 148 -0.85 -11.48 -9.23
CA ASP A 148 -0.92 -12.22 -10.50
C ASP A 148 -2.08 -11.76 -11.39
N GLN A 149 -3.22 -11.39 -10.77
CA GLN A 149 -4.34 -10.82 -11.50
C GLN A 149 -3.96 -9.46 -12.10
N VAL A 150 -3.29 -8.60 -11.32
CA VAL A 150 -2.82 -7.29 -11.80
C VAL A 150 -1.81 -7.45 -12.94
N ILE A 151 -0.79 -8.31 -12.80
CA ILE A 151 0.16 -8.59 -13.90
C ILE A 151 -0.56 -9.10 -15.14
N SER A 152 -1.48 -10.06 -14.99
CA SER A 152 -2.25 -10.60 -16.12
C SER A 152 -3.04 -9.51 -16.86
N ILE A 153 -3.64 -8.57 -16.13
CA ILE A 153 -4.36 -7.44 -16.71
C ILE A 153 -3.39 -6.52 -17.45
N VAL A 154 -2.27 -6.13 -16.83
CA VAL A 154 -1.30 -5.22 -17.46
C VAL A 154 -0.73 -5.83 -18.74
N CYS A 155 -0.37 -7.12 -18.72
CA CYS A 155 0.12 -7.87 -19.89
C CYS A 155 -0.89 -7.95 -21.04
N ALA A 156 -2.18 -7.81 -20.77
CA ALA A 156 -3.24 -7.82 -21.78
C ALA A 156 -3.48 -6.44 -22.44
N THR A 157 -2.69 -5.43 -22.08
CA THR A 157 -2.84 -4.05 -22.59
C THR A 157 -1.63 -3.58 -23.39
N ASN A 158 -1.81 -2.52 -24.17
CA ASN A 158 -0.81 -2.05 -25.14
C ASN A 158 0.04 -0.86 -24.64
N ASN A 159 -0.34 -0.20 -23.54
CA ASN A 159 0.38 0.95 -23.00
C ASN A 159 0.05 1.21 -21.53
N ALA A 160 0.86 2.04 -20.88
CA ALA A 160 0.75 2.39 -19.46
C ALA A 160 -0.61 2.95 -19.03
N ALA A 161 -1.21 3.85 -19.83
CA ALA A 161 -2.49 4.46 -19.48
C ALA A 161 -3.62 3.44 -19.53
N ALA A 162 -3.68 2.64 -20.60
CA ALA A 162 -4.66 1.56 -20.75
C ALA A 162 -4.48 0.48 -19.66
N ALA A 163 -3.24 0.16 -19.30
CA ALA A 163 -2.93 -0.76 -18.21
C ALA A 163 -3.51 -0.27 -16.87
N ALA A 164 -3.22 0.97 -16.50
CA ALA A 164 -3.69 1.56 -15.25
C ALA A 164 -5.22 1.63 -15.21
N GLU A 165 -5.86 2.08 -16.31
CA GLU A 165 -7.31 2.13 -16.44
C GLU A 165 -7.95 0.74 -16.32
N ALA A 166 -7.37 -0.27 -16.98
CA ALA A 166 -7.87 -1.65 -16.91
C ALA A 166 -7.77 -2.24 -15.50
N VAL A 167 -6.68 -1.97 -14.78
CA VAL A 167 -6.52 -2.43 -13.39
C VAL A 167 -7.54 -1.74 -12.46
N VAL A 168 -7.74 -0.43 -12.62
CA VAL A 168 -8.78 0.31 -11.85
C VAL A 168 -10.16 -0.23 -12.17
N GLN A 169 -10.49 -0.45 -13.44
CA GLN A 169 -11.80 -0.98 -13.81
C GLN A 169 -12.02 -2.39 -13.22
N ALA A 170 -11.00 -3.25 -13.27
CA ALA A 170 -11.05 -4.57 -12.67
C ALA A 170 -11.21 -4.53 -11.15
N SER A 171 -10.55 -3.60 -10.45
CA SER A 171 -10.73 -3.46 -9.00
C SER A 171 -12.15 -3.01 -8.68
N LEU A 172 -12.69 -2.04 -9.42
CA LEU A 172 -14.06 -1.54 -9.24
C LEU A 172 -15.11 -2.63 -9.42
N ASP A 173 -14.91 -3.54 -10.38
CA ASP A 173 -15.82 -4.66 -10.59
C ASP A 173 -15.63 -5.76 -9.56
N ALA A 174 -14.40 -6.04 -9.12
CA ALA A 174 -14.11 -6.97 -8.04
C ALA A 174 -14.72 -6.51 -6.70
N TRP A 175 -14.69 -5.21 -6.39
CA TRP A 175 -15.36 -4.64 -5.21
C TRP A 175 -16.87 -4.92 -5.21
N LYS A 176 -17.55 -4.71 -6.34
CA LYS A 176 -18.99 -4.98 -6.47
C LYS A 176 -19.32 -6.46 -6.24
N GLN A 177 -18.43 -7.37 -6.67
CA GLN A 177 -18.65 -8.81 -6.54
C GLN A 177 -18.34 -9.32 -5.14
N LYS A 178 -17.20 -8.92 -4.56
CA LYS A 178 -16.74 -9.40 -3.25
C LYS A 178 -17.50 -8.74 -2.10
N PHE A 179 -17.82 -7.45 -2.24
CA PHE A 179 -18.41 -6.64 -1.17
C PHE A 179 -19.63 -5.83 -1.67
N PRO A 180 -20.70 -6.49 -2.15
CA PRO A 180 -21.82 -5.82 -2.83
C PRO A 180 -22.55 -4.78 -1.99
N ASN A 181 -22.49 -4.90 -0.66
CA ASN A 181 -23.16 -4.01 0.29
C ASN A 181 -22.18 -3.04 0.99
N SER A 182 -20.89 -3.07 0.64
CA SER A 182 -19.88 -2.20 1.25
C SER A 182 -19.59 -0.99 0.38
N LYS A 183 -19.14 0.09 1.00
CA LYS A 183 -18.60 1.22 0.25
C LYS A 183 -17.30 0.76 -0.42
N ARG A 184 -17.16 1.09 -1.69
CA ARG A 184 -15.93 0.86 -2.44
C ARG A 184 -14.85 1.80 -1.96
N ASP A 185 -13.62 1.32 -1.95
CA ASP A 185 -12.46 2.14 -1.67
C ASP A 185 -11.93 2.85 -2.93
N ASP A 186 -11.11 3.87 -2.73
CA ASP A 186 -10.48 4.62 -3.81
C ASP A 186 -9.33 3.82 -4.44
N SER A 187 -9.49 3.48 -5.73
CA SER A 187 -8.49 2.72 -6.49
C SER A 187 -7.63 3.66 -7.33
N THR A 188 -6.35 3.78 -7.00
CA THR A 188 -5.36 4.54 -7.78
C THR A 188 -4.24 3.62 -8.23
N VAL A 189 -3.85 3.70 -9.51
CA VAL A 189 -2.81 2.86 -10.12
C VAL A 189 -1.87 3.72 -10.96
N ILE A 190 -0.58 3.45 -10.87
CA ILE A 190 0.46 3.94 -11.76
C ILE A 190 1.15 2.72 -12.39
N CYS A 191 1.21 2.69 -13.71
CA CYS A 191 1.98 1.70 -14.47
C CYS A 191 3.15 2.39 -15.17
N LEU A 192 4.36 1.86 -15.00
CA LEU A 192 5.58 2.33 -15.65
C LEU A 192 6.21 1.18 -16.44
N PHE A 193 6.23 1.27 -17.76
CA PHE A 193 6.93 0.31 -18.61
C PHE A 193 8.42 0.67 -18.63
N LEU A 194 9.28 -0.31 -18.42
CA LEU A 194 10.73 -0.13 -18.30
C LEU A 194 11.47 -0.27 -19.64
N GLN A 195 10.76 -0.72 -20.68
CA GLN A 195 11.21 -0.89 -22.06
C GLN A 195 10.33 -0.10 -23.03
#